data_AF-A0A1R2B680-F1
#
_entry.id   AF-A0A1R2B680-F1
#
_cell.length_a   1.000
_cell.length_b   1.000
_cell.length_c   1.000
_cell.angle_alpha   90.00
_cell.angle_beta   90.00
_cell.angle_gamma   90.00
#
_symmetry.space_group_name_H-M   'P 1'
#
loop_
_entity.id
_entity.type
_entity.pdbx_description
1 polymer ?
#
loop_
_entity_poly.entity_id
_entity_poly.type
_entity_poly.pdbx_seq_one_letter_code
_entity_poly.pdbx_strand_id
1 'polypeptide(L)'
;MDINCKFTNCTERANWECTCQGNPKFCKFHIELHQSKAHCYFKPFDPLVIIIAKIKTMQNALTLLESESIGLANFMTIEISSNLRNIISHSKEKKNQIKLLILNNQNEEAQSIVTWANNLIFAYKNHDEFKLYLKNFLHIDKGFSTQTETFKNEIEKPEFIKKSNLKSYSQSYKTLHDSENMKYFEAYSRISTLEEELCKIKFLCQEKENIIQNYEAEKLLTIKQNDETYARIKELTNSINCLDKSQKNIQEMQIEIEKYESDKQKLLEKTNNRIKELENCLDKSQKNIQEMQIEIEKYESDKQKLEKYLKKANENISRLENELDKFENVSQEKQEEIIKTENKVLTMQELLELSYVKIKKLEEELECQNIFNKKNNEHKNYENYMIDEEKYLYQDNKRIEILEKNLVIKGKIIEEFEEKIRELEDKLKDSEESLEKANVNTKVLGDELKNLQQKLNSFQINEREDIEKDIKMQYIKKFRSMNETQKVDFLVQENYINFEKDLVKKNRYIHEINISSDVKYIFICKNKADCIRY
;
A
#
# COMPACT_ATOMS: atom_id res chain seq x y z
N MET A 1 -7.75 36.38 -17.40
CA MET A 1 -6.39 36.64 -16.90
C MET A 1 -6.53 37.64 -15.78
N ASP A 2 -5.93 37.36 -14.63
CA ASP A 2 -5.90 38.32 -13.53
C ASP A 2 -4.84 39.39 -13.83
N ILE A 3 -5.20 40.65 -13.65
CA ILE A 3 -4.37 41.84 -13.96
C ILE A 3 -4.25 42.71 -12.71
N ASN A 4 -4.64 42.18 -11.55
CA ASN A 4 -4.42 42.85 -10.27
C ASN A 4 -2.93 42.73 -9.87
N CYS A 5 -2.44 43.74 -9.16
CA CYS A 5 -1.08 43.72 -8.62
C CYS A 5 -0.93 42.55 -7.63
N LYS A 6 0.14 41.75 -7.76
CA LYS A 6 0.43 40.63 -6.83
C LYS A 6 0.84 41.07 -5.42
N PHE A 7 0.99 42.37 -5.17
CA PHE A 7 1.28 42.89 -3.84
C PHE A 7 0.01 42.78 -2.97
N THR A 8 0.13 42.24 -1.76
CA THR A 8 -1.01 42.01 -0.86
C THR A 8 -1.78 43.30 -0.60
N ASN A 9 -3.11 43.20 -0.67
CA ASN A 9 -4.06 44.32 -0.52
C ASN A 9 -3.94 45.46 -1.55
N CYS A 10 -3.19 45.27 -2.65
CA CYS A 10 -3.11 46.27 -3.71
C CYS A 10 -4.26 46.09 -4.73
N THR A 11 -5.18 47.05 -4.75
CA THR A 11 -6.30 47.11 -5.72
C THR A 11 -5.91 47.67 -7.09
N GLU A 12 -4.68 48.17 -7.23
CA GLU A 12 -4.17 48.74 -8.48
C GLU A 12 -3.92 47.69 -9.55
N ARG A 13 -4.16 48.06 -10.81
CA ARG A 13 -3.87 47.20 -11.96
C ARG A 13 -2.36 47.07 -12.16
N ALA A 14 -1.92 45.85 -12.44
CA ALA A 14 -0.57 45.56 -12.85
C ALA A 14 -0.33 46.04 -14.28
N ASN A 15 0.67 46.90 -14.45
CA ASN A 15 1.10 47.42 -15.76
C ASN A 15 2.46 46.86 -16.19
N TRP A 16 3.14 46.12 -15.30
CA TRP A 16 4.50 45.63 -15.47
C TRP A 16 4.63 44.17 -15.03
N GLU A 17 5.51 43.42 -15.71
CA GLU A 17 5.88 42.04 -15.41
C GLU A 17 7.38 42.00 -15.08
N CYS A 18 7.74 41.58 -13.86
CA CYS A 18 9.13 41.37 -13.44
C CYS A 18 9.64 40.00 -13.91
N THR A 19 10.93 39.89 -14.19
CA THR A 19 11.60 38.64 -14.64
C THR A 19 11.91 37.64 -13.51
N CYS A 20 11.47 37.89 -12.28
CA CYS A 20 11.60 36.92 -11.19
C CYS A 20 10.77 35.65 -11.47
N GLN A 21 11.19 34.53 -10.86
CA GLN A 21 10.53 33.23 -11.03
C GLN A 21 9.02 33.33 -10.76
N GLY A 22 8.21 32.85 -11.71
CA GLY A 22 6.75 32.95 -11.67
C GLY A 22 6.17 34.28 -12.17
N ASN A 23 6.99 35.12 -12.84
CA ASN A 23 6.63 36.35 -13.55
C ASN A 23 5.62 37.24 -12.78
N PRO A 24 5.99 37.71 -11.57
CA PRO A 24 5.07 38.48 -10.74
C PRO A 24 4.70 39.82 -11.39
N LYS A 25 3.41 40.14 -11.33
CA LYS A 25 2.79 41.29 -12.00
C LYS A 25 2.52 42.40 -10.99
N PHE A 26 2.97 43.62 -11.30
CA PHE A 26 2.92 44.74 -10.36
C PHE A 26 2.38 46.03 -11.00
N CYS A 27 1.73 46.87 -10.19
CA CYS A 27 1.44 48.26 -10.57
C CYS A 27 2.75 49.08 -10.58
N LYS A 28 2.72 50.32 -11.11
CA LYS A 28 3.94 51.15 -11.25
C LYS A 28 4.69 51.34 -9.93
N PHE A 29 3.97 51.67 -8.86
CA PHE A 29 4.57 51.87 -7.53
C PHE A 29 5.22 50.59 -6.98
N HIS A 30 4.53 49.45 -7.09
CA HIS A 30 5.04 48.19 -6.55
C HIS A 30 6.16 47.56 -7.40
N ILE A 31 6.24 47.83 -8.72
CA ILE A 31 7.41 47.37 -9.51
C ILE A 31 8.67 48.16 -9.14
N GLU A 32 8.57 49.47 -8.92
CA GLU A 32 9.67 50.33 -8.48
C GLU A 32 10.17 49.91 -7.07
N LEU A 33 9.23 49.65 -6.14
CA LEU A 33 9.54 49.13 -4.81
C LEU A 33 10.13 47.71 -4.83
N HIS A 34 9.72 46.86 -5.77
CA HIS A 34 10.28 45.52 -5.93
C HIS A 34 11.68 45.56 -6.56
N GLN A 35 11.89 46.38 -7.60
CA GLN A 35 13.19 46.58 -8.25
C GLN A 35 14.25 47.10 -7.27
N SER A 36 13.92 48.08 -6.43
CA SER A 36 14.85 48.63 -5.43
C SER A 36 15.30 47.62 -4.37
N LYS A 37 14.55 46.53 -4.16
CA LYS A 37 14.89 45.46 -3.20
C LYS A 37 15.51 44.21 -3.85
N ALA A 38 15.06 43.84 -5.05
CA ALA A 38 15.39 42.58 -5.70
C ALA A 38 16.28 42.73 -6.95
N HIS A 39 16.52 43.97 -7.41
CA HIS A 39 17.29 44.29 -8.61
C HIS A 39 16.84 43.53 -9.89
N CYS A 40 15.57 43.13 -9.97
CA CYS A 40 15.05 42.45 -11.16
C CYS A 40 14.87 43.41 -12.36
N TYR A 41 14.93 42.84 -13.55
CA TYR A 41 14.43 43.51 -14.75
C TYR A 41 12.92 43.38 -14.84
N PHE A 42 12.29 44.33 -15.53
CA PHE A 42 10.86 44.30 -15.80
C PHE A 42 10.59 44.82 -17.20
N LYS A 43 9.46 44.38 -17.76
CA LYS A 43 8.93 44.86 -19.04
C LYS A 43 7.51 45.41 -18.84
N PRO A 44 7.09 46.45 -19.58
CA PRO A 44 5.69 46.84 -19.62
C PRO A 44 4.87 45.69 -20.23
N PHE A 45 3.60 45.58 -19.86
CA PHE A 45 2.70 44.75 -20.66
C PHE A 45 2.60 45.32 -22.08
N ASP A 46 2.49 44.43 -23.05
CA ASP A 46 2.09 44.80 -24.41
C ASP A 46 0.81 45.67 -24.33
N PRO A 47 0.80 46.89 -24.91
CA PRO A 47 -0.37 47.75 -24.94
C PRO A 47 -1.63 47.04 -25.45
N LEU A 48 -1.49 46.08 -26.37
CA LEU A 48 -2.61 45.27 -26.87
C LEU A 48 -3.24 44.43 -25.77
N VAL A 49 -2.46 43.87 -24.84
CA VAL A 49 -2.99 43.08 -23.70
C VAL A 49 -3.79 43.98 -22.75
N ILE A 50 -3.34 45.22 -22.52
CA ILE A 50 -4.08 46.21 -21.71
C ILE A 50 -5.38 46.63 -22.41
N ILE A 51 -5.36 46.81 -23.74
CA ILE A 51 -6.55 47.15 -24.53
C ILE A 51 -7.55 45.99 -24.53
N ILE A 52 -7.11 44.75 -24.79
CA ILE A 52 -7.94 43.53 -24.74
C ILE A 52 -8.58 43.37 -23.35
N ALA A 53 -7.83 43.65 -22.28
CA ALA A 53 -8.35 43.63 -20.92
C ALA A 53 -9.43 44.68 -20.66
N LYS A 54 -9.26 45.91 -21.18
CA LYS A 54 -10.28 46.97 -21.10
C LYS A 54 -11.54 46.58 -21.88
N ILE A 55 -11.38 46.09 -23.12
CA ILE A 55 -12.48 45.58 -23.96
C ILE A 55 -13.24 44.49 -23.21
N LYS A 56 -12.53 43.50 -22.63
CA LYS A 56 -13.16 42.42 -21.87
C LYS A 56 -13.85 42.93 -20.59
N THR A 57 -13.32 43.95 -19.92
CA THR A 57 -13.99 44.58 -18.77
C THR A 57 -15.31 45.23 -19.21
N MET A 58 -15.32 45.95 -20.34
CA MET A 58 -16.51 46.59 -20.89
C MET A 58 -17.55 45.57 -21.37
N GLN A 59 -17.11 44.51 -22.06
CA GLN A 59 -17.96 43.39 -22.46
C GLN A 59 -18.61 42.72 -21.24
N ASN A 60 -17.83 42.41 -20.19
CA ASN A 60 -18.37 41.85 -18.96
C ASN A 60 -19.42 42.77 -18.30
N ALA A 61 -19.22 44.10 -18.34
CA ALA A 61 -20.20 45.05 -17.81
C ALA A 61 -21.50 45.08 -18.64
N LEU A 62 -21.41 44.95 -19.97
CA LEU A 62 -22.57 44.83 -20.84
C LEU A 62 -23.30 43.49 -20.64
N THR A 63 -22.57 42.37 -20.49
CA THR A 63 -23.16 41.06 -20.17
C THR A 63 -23.82 41.04 -18.79
N LEU A 64 -23.27 41.76 -17.81
CA LEU A 64 -23.92 41.95 -16.51
C LEU A 64 -25.23 42.74 -16.66
N LEU A 65 -25.21 43.87 -17.37
CA LEU A 65 -26.40 44.68 -17.64
C LEU A 65 -27.48 43.90 -18.41
N GLU A 66 -27.08 43.07 -19.38
CA GLU A 66 -27.97 42.16 -20.11
C GLU A 66 -28.62 41.14 -19.16
N SER A 67 -27.82 40.48 -18.32
CA SER A 67 -28.30 39.53 -17.31
C SER A 67 -29.24 40.18 -16.28
N GLU A 68 -28.92 41.37 -15.79
CA GLU A 68 -29.78 42.14 -14.86
C GLU A 68 -31.08 42.59 -15.53
N SER A 69 -31.02 43.01 -16.80
CA SER A 69 -32.21 43.38 -17.59
C SER A 69 -33.14 42.19 -17.82
N ILE A 70 -32.59 41.01 -18.14
CA ILE A 70 -33.34 39.76 -18.25
C ILE A 70 -33.94 39.36 -16.88
N GLY A 71 -33.17 39.50 -15.80
CA GLY A 71 -33.64 39.24 -14.44
C GLY A 71 -34.82 40.13 -14.04
N LEU A 72 -34.73 41.44 -14.32
CA LEU A 72 -35.80 42.40 -14.07
C LEU A 72 -37.03 42.11 -14.93
N ALA A 73 -36.86 41.81 -16.23
CA ALA A 73 -37.97 41.46 -17.12
C ALA A 73 -38.71 40.19 -16.66
N ASN A 74 -37.97 39.17 -16.20
CA ASN A 74 -38.54 37.96 -15.62
C ASN A 74 -39.30 38.26 -14.31
N PHE A 75 -38.72 39.07 -13.42
CA PHE A 75 -39.38 39.51 -12.18
C PHE A 75 -40.69 40.25 -12.46
N MET A 76 -40.67 41.24 -13.36
CA MET A 76 -41.87 41.97 -13.80
C MET A 76 -42.91 41.03 -14.40
N THR A 77 -42.49 40.05 -15.22
CA THR A 77 -43.40 39.07 -15.84
C THR A 77 -44.08 38.19 -14.79
N ILE A 78 -43.34 37.73 -13.77
CA ILE A 78 -43.87 36.96 -12.64
C ILE A 78 -44.88 37.79 -11.84
N GLU A 79 -44.54 39.04 -11.50
CA GLU A 79 -45.37 39.93 -10.70
C GLU A 79 -46.67 40.32 -11.44
N ILE A 80 -46.58 40.69 -12.71
CA ILE A 80 -47.77 40.95 -13.56
C ILE A 80 -48.64 39.68 -13.66
N SER A 81 -48.04 38.52 -13.88
CA SER A 81 -48.77 37.24 -13.96
C SER A 81 -49.39 36.82 -12.62
N SER A 82 -48.81 37.22 -11.49
CA SER A 82 -49.39 37.05 -10.14
C SER A 82 -50.63 37.94 -9.97
N ASN A 83 -50.50 39.23 -10.24
CA ASN A 83 -51.60 40.19 -10.14
C ASN A 83 -52.77 39.87 -11.08
N LEU A 84 -52.50 39.46 -12.33
CA LEU A 84 -53.54 39.01 -13.27
C LEU A 84 -54.29 37.77 -12.76
N ARG A 85 -53.59 36.78 -12.16
CA ARG A 85 -54.24 35.62 -11.54
C ARG A 85 -55.13 36.03 -10.37
N ASN A 86 -54.69 36.96 -9.54
CA ASN A 86 -55.47 37.49 -8.42
C ASN A 86 -56.74 38.21 -8.92
N ILE A 87 -56.63 39.07 -9.94
CA ILE A 87 -57.78 39.76 -10.56
C ILE A 87 -58.76 38.74 -11.16
N ILE A 88 -58.28 37.71 -11.87
CA ILE A 88 -59.13 36.65 -12.43
C ILE A 88 -59.83 35.86 -11.31
N SER A 89 -59.12 35.55 -10.21
CA SER A 89 -59.69 34.86 -9.05
C SER A 89 -60.81 35.67 -8.41
N HIS A 90 -60.56 36.95 -8.13
CA HIS A 90 -61.57 37.86 -7.56
C HIS A 90 -62.74 38.09 -8.52
N SER A 91 -62.52 38.14 -9.84
CA SER A 91 -63.60 38.19 -10.83
C SER A 91 -64.49 36.94 -10.79
N LYS A 92 -63.90 35.74 -10.62
CA LYS A 92 -64.67 34.49 -10.44
C LYS A 92 -65.45 34.50 -9.12
N GLU A 93 -64.85 34.96 -8.04
CA GLU A 93 -65.50 35.15 -6.74
C GLU A 93 -66.72 36.08 -6.86
N LYS A 94 -66.55 37.26 -7.49
CA LYS A 94 -67.63 38.23 -7.72
C LYS A 94 -68.73 37.68 -8.63
N LYS A 95 -68.40 36.90 -9.66
CA LYS A 95 -69.40 36.18 -10.48
C LYS A 95 -70.19 35.16 -9.67
N ASN A 96 -69.57 34.47 -8.71
CA ASN A 96 -70.27 33.56 -7.81
C ASN A 96 -71.13 34.31 -6.78
N GLN A 97 -70.66 35.45 -6.26
CA GLN A 97 -71.47 36.34 -5.41
C GLN A 97 -72.73 36.82 -6.12
N ILE A 98 -72.63 37.28 -7.38
CA ILE A 98 -73.80 37.65 -8.20
C ILE A 98 -74.81 36.49 -8.30
N LYS A 99 -74.36 35.25 -8.56
CA LYS A 99 -75.26 34.08 -8.63
C LYS A 99 -76.00 33.86 -7.31
N LEU A 100 -75.31 33.95 -6.18
CA LEU A 100 -75.92 33.76 -4.85
C LEU A 100 -76.91 34.87 -4.51
N LEU A 101 -76.57 36.13 -4.81
CA LEU A 101 -77.45 37.28 -4.59
C LEU A 101 -78.73 37.16 -5.42
N ILE A 102 -78.63 36.79 -6.70
CA ILE A 102 -79.81 36.57 -7.56
C ILE A 102 -80.69 35.43 -7.03
N LEU A 103 -80.11 34.30 -6.60
CA LEU A 103 -80.86 33.19 -6.00
C LEU A 103 -81.59 33.59 -4.69
N ASN A 104 -81.06 34.57 -3.97
CA ASN A 104 -81.65 35.13 -2.75
C ASN A 104 -82.57 36.34 -3.01
N ASN A 105 -82.89 36.67 -4.27
CA ASN A 105 -83.66 37.85 -4.71
C ASN A 105 -83.03 39.22 -4.35
N GLN A 106 -81.72 39.26 -4.06
CA GLN A 106 -80.95 40.48 -3.76
C GLN A 106 -80.42 41.15 -5.04
N ASN A 107 -81.34 41.68 -5.85
CA ASN A 107 -81.05 42.15 -7.20
C ASN A 107 -80.29 43.48 -7.24
N GLU A 108 -80.48 44.38 -6.27
CA GLU A 108 -79.80 45.69 -6.24
C GLU A 108 -78.31 45.53 -5.92
N GLU A 109 -77.96 44.66 -4.97
CA GLU A 109 -76.59 44.34 -4.61
C GLU A 109 -75.86 43.63 -5.76
N ALA A 110 -76.55 42.72 -6.48
CA ALA A 110 -76.02 42.11 -7.70
C ALA A 110 -75.73 43.16 -8.78
N GLN A 111 -76.63 44.12 -8.99
CA GLN A 111 -76.47 45.21 -9.96
C GLN A 111 -75.33 46.18 -9.59
N SER A 112 -75.09 46.39 -8.29
CA SER A 112 -73.93 47.15 -7.79
C SER A 112 -72.60 46.50 -8.19
N ILE A 113 -72.47 45.17 -8.09
CA ILE A 113 -71.27 44.44 -8.53
C ILE A 113 -71.09 44.54 -10.06
N VAL A 114 -72.18 44.47 -10.84
CA VAL A 114 -72.13 44.64 -12.30
C VAL A 114 -71.67 46.04 -12.69
N THR A 115 -72.18 47.07 -12.02
CA THR A 115 -71.79 48.47 -12.25
C THR A 115 -70.31 48.71 -11.92
N TRP A 116 -69.84 48.18 -10.79
CA TRP A 116 -68.42 48.19 -10.44
C TRP A 116 -67.54 47.52 -11.51
N ALA A 117 -67.93 46.34 -12.01
CA ALA A 117 -67.17 45.63 -13.03
C ALA A 117 -67.12 46.40 -14.37
N ASN A 118 -68.22 47.04 -14.77
CA ASN A 118 -68.28 47.86 -15.99
C ASN A 118 -67.35 49.08 -15.91
N ASN A 119 -67.25 49.73 -14.75
CA ASN A 119 -66.34 50.86 -14.56
C ASN A 119 -64.87 50.45 -14.69
N LEU A 120 -64.50 49.24 -14.25
CA LEU A 120 -63.13 48.72 -14.42
C LEU A 120 -62.78 48.41 -15.88
N ILE A 121 -63.75 48.00 -16.72
CA ILE A 121 -63.52 47.67 -18.14
C ILE A 121 -63.07 48.89 -18.95
N PHE A 122 -63.41 50.12 -18.55
CA PHE A 122 -62.96 51.33 -19.24
C PHE A 122 -61.51 51.72 -18.94
N ALA A 123 -60.99 51.43 -17.74
CA ALA A 123 -59.64 51.81 -17.34
C ALA A 123 -58.51 51.10 -18.12
N TYR A 124 -58.81 49.97 -18.76
CA TYR A 124 -57.83 49.13 -19.47
C TYR A 124 -57.85 49.26 -21.00
N LYS A 125 -58.65 50.16 -21.58
CA LYS A 125 -58.87 50.21 -23.03
C LYS A 125 -57.77 50.89 -23.85
N ASN A 126 -56.95 51.76 -23.28
CA ASN A 126 -55.87 52.41 -24.02
C ASN A 126 -54.56 51.62 -23.93
N HIS A 127 -54.49 50.54 -24.70
CA HIS A 127 -53.31 49.70 -24.85
C HIS A 127 -52.06 50.49 -25.28
N ASP A 128 -52.24 51.53 -26.10
CA ASP A 128 -51.13 52.34 -26.60
C ASP A 128 -50.62 53.34 -25.57
N GLU A 129 -51.48 53.91 -24.70
CA GLU A 129 -51.04 54.65 -23.50
C GLU A 129 -50.25 53.77 -22.54
N PHE A 130 -50.71 52.54 -22.26
CA PHE A 130 -49.98 51.60 -21.40
C PHE A 130 -48.61 51.23 -21.99
N LYS A 131 -48.56 50.97 -23.29
CA LYS A 131 -47.32 50.71 -24.05
C LYS A 131 -46.38 51.92 -24.07
N LEU A 132 -46.91 53.13 -24.19
CA LEU A 132 -46.16 54.39 -24.10
C LEU A 132 -45.62 54.62 -22.68
N TYR A 133 -46.40 54.32 -21.65
CA TYR A 133 -45.99 54.41 -20.25
C TYR A 133 -44.84 53.44 -19.94
N LEU A 134 -44.94 52.18 -20.39
CA LEU A 134 -43.85 51.19 -20.28
C LEU A 134 -42.58 51.62 -21.03
N LYS A 135 -42.70 52.15 -22.25
CA LYS A 135 -41.56 52.71 -23.01
C LYS A 135 -40.89 53.86 -22.26
N ASN A 136 -41.68 54.79 -21.71
CA ASN A 136 -41.17 55.94 -20.96
C ASN A 136 -40.54 55.53 -19.63
N PHE A 137 -41.11 54.54 -18.92
CA PHE A 137 -40.58 54.03 -17.67
C PHE A 137 -39.22 53.34 -17.86
N LEU A 138 -39.10 52.48 -18.88
CA LEU A 138 -37.87 51.72 -19.17
C LEU A 138 -36.79 52.53 -19.91
N HIS A 139 -37.07 53.79 -20.30
CA HIS A 139 -36.12 54.71 -20.95
C HIS A 139 -35.50 54.23 -22.28
N ILE A 140 -36.05 53.18 -22.90
CA ILE A 140 -35.44 52.46 -24.04
C ILE A 140 -35.28 53.32 -25.31
N ASP A 141 -36.20 54.25 -25.58
CA ASP A 141 -36.18 55.08 -26.80
C ASP A 141 -35.28 56.33 -26.73
N LYS A 142 -34.59 56.59 -25.61
CA LYS A 142 -33.61 57.70 -25.53
C LYS A 142 -32.24 57.28 -26.08
N GLY A 143 -32.19 57.08 -27.39
CA GLY A 143 -30.92 57.17 -28.12
C GLY A 143 -30.26 58.54 -27.87
N PHE A 144 -28.92 58.57 -27.93
CA PHE A 144 -28.16 59.83 -27.90
C PHE A 144 -28.45 60.64 -29.18
N SER A 145 -29.51 61.44 -29.18
CA SER A 145 -29.78 62.44 -30.23
C SER A 145 -29.88 63.84 -29.64
N THR A 146 -29.05 64.70 -30.19
CA THR A 146 -28.92 66.15 -29.97
C THR A 146 -30.24 66.92 -29.86
N GLN A 147 -30.21 67.97 -29.03
CA GLN A 147 -31.16 69.08 -29.07
C GLN A 147 -31.13 69.76 -30.46
N THR A 148 -32.30 70.07 -31.04
CA THR A 148 -32.68 71.39 -31.60
C THR A 148 -34.13 71.39 -32.13
N GLU A 149 -34.89 72.43 -31.77
CA GLU A 149 -35.74 73.29 -32.63
C GLU A 149 -36.87 72.69 -33.52
N THR A 150 -38.02 73.34 -33.77
CA THR A 150 -38.76 74.46 -33.14
C THR A 150 -40.21 74.40 -33.63
N PHE A 151 -41.19 74.83 -32.82
CA PHE A 151 -42.58 75.08 -33.25
C PHE A 151 -42.81 76.57 -33.50
N LYS A 152 -43.51 76.92 -34.60
CA LYS A 152 -44.22 78.21 -34.79
C LYS A 152 -45.32 78.08 -35.87
N ASN A 153 -46.55 78.42 -35.46
CA ASN A 153 -47.57 79.30 -36.10
C ASN A 153 -48.00 79.02 -37.57
N GLU A 154 -49.20 79.41 -38.05
CA GLU A 154 -50.08 80.54 -37.69
C GLU A 154 -51.57 80.31 -38.11
N ILE A 155 -52.50 81.19 -37.69
CA ILE A 155 -53.96 81.16 -37.97
C ILE A 155 -54.43 82.60 -38.36
N GLU A 156 -55.62 82.72 -39.01
CA GLU A 156 -56.41 83.94 -39.39
C GLU A 156 -56.34 84.35 -40.88
N LYS A 157 -57.34 84.93 -41.58
CA LYS A 157 -58.81 85.22 -41.41
C LYS A 157 -59.41 85.63 -42.80
N PRO A 158 -60.74 85.64 -43.03
CA PRO A 158 -61.35 86.18 -44.28
C PRO A 158 -62.34 87.37 -44.12
N GLU A 159 -62.43 88.24 -45.14
CA GLU A 159 -63.35 89.40 -45.31
C GLU A 159 -63.34 89.88 -46.81
N PHE A 160 -64.27 90.65 -47.41
CA PHE A 160 -65.62 91.15 -47.05
C PHE A 160 -66.46 91.44 -48.35
N ILE A 161 -67.50 92.29 -48.28
CA ILE A 161 -68.57 92.60 -49.27
C ILE A 161 -68.37 93.96 -49.99
N LYS A 162 -68.93 94.17 -51.20
CA LYS A 162 -69.60 95.46 -51.58
C LYS A 162 -70.59 95.41 -52.77
N LYS A 163 -71.50 96.41 -52.78
CA LYS A 163 -72.71 96.60 -53.63
C LYS A 163 -72.79 98.08 -54.05
N SER A 164 -73.25 98.39 -55.28
CA SER A 164 -73.73 99.72 -55.77
C SER A 164 -74.07 99.61 -57.28
N ASN A 165 -74.93 100.42 -57.93
CA ASN A 165 -75.93 101.41 -57.51
C ASN A 165 -77.00 101.59 -58.64
N LEU A 166 -78.08 102.34 -58.38
CA LEU A 166 -79.23 102.52 -59.28
C LEU A 166 -79.72 103.99 -59.22
N LYS A 167 -79.97 104.66 -60.38
CA LYS A 167 -80.93 105.79 -60.60
C LYS A 167 -80.63 106.63 -61.87
N SER A 168 -81.66 106.89 -62.69
CA SER A 168 -82.29 108.23 -62.85
C SER A 168 -83.46 108.17 -63.86
N TYR A 169 -84.32 109.20 -63.92
CA TYR A 169 -85.64 109.17 -64.57
C TYR A 169 -86.06 110.57 -65.09
N SER A 170 -86.78 110.58 -66.24
CA SER A 170 -87.84 111.51 -66.72
C SER A 170 -87.64 113.01 -67.13
N GLN A 171 -88.66 113.46 -67.89
CA GLN A 171 -89.13 114.83 -68.26
C GLN A 171 -88.42 115.56 -69.43
N SER A 172 -89.08 116.30 -70.35
CA SER A 172 -90.40 117.01 -70.35
C SER A 172 -91.09 117.12 -71.74
N TYR A 173 -92.33 117.65 -71.80
CA TYR A 173 -93.20 117.81 -73.01
C TYR A 173 -94.06 119.10 -72.96
N LYS A 174 -94.44 119.66 -74.14
CA LYS A 174 -95.44 120.76 -74.41
C LYS A 174 -95.02 122.20 -73.98
N THR A 175 -95.49 123.31 -74.58
CA THR A 175 -96.83 123.66 -75.12
C THR A 175 -96.79 124.65 -76.32
N LEU A 176 -97.95 124.93 -76.93
CA LEU A 176 -98.21 125.74 -78.14
C LEU A 176 -99.27 126.83 -77.85
N HIS A 177 -99.16 128.04 -78.46
CA HIS A 177 -100.20 129.00 -78.94
C HIS A 177 -99.54 130.40 -79.16
N ASP A 178 -99.95 131.33 -80.04
CA ASP A 178 -101.26 131.71 -80.62
C ASP A 178 -101.17 132.30 -82.06
N SER A 179 -102.24 132.18 -82.88
CA SER A 179 -102.93 133.34 -83.52
C SER A 179 -104.20 132.98 -84.34
N GLU A 180 -105.34 133.51 -83.86
CA GLU A 180 -106.46 134.15 -84.58
C GLU A 180 -107.13 133.55 -85.86
N ASN A 181 -108.36 133.05 -85.63
CA ASN A 181 -109.61 133.51 -86.27
C ASN A 181 -109.74 133.65 -87.81
N MET A 182 -110.13 132.56 -88.49
CA MET A 182 -111.21 132.63 -89.51
C MET A 182 -111.80 131.24 -89.83
N LYS A 183 -113.01 131.19 -90.39
CA LYS A 183 -113.73 129.98 -90.89
C LYS A 183 -114.41 129.05 -89.86
N TYR A 184 -115.13 129.62 -88.91
CA TYR A 184 -115.90 128.92 -87.87
C TYR A 184 -117.03 127.98 -88.35
N PHE A 185 -117.32 127.90 -89.67
CA PHE A 185 -118.37 127.05 -90.24
C PHE A 185 -117.83 125.85 -91.04
N GLU A 186 -116.62 125.96 -91.59
CA GLU A 186 -115.88 124.83 -92.19
C GLU A 186 -115.25 123.96 -91.07
N ALA A 187 -115.02 124.57 -89.90
CA ALA A 187 -114.51 123.91 -88.70
C ALA A 187 -115.43 122.82 -88.14
N TYR A 188 -116.76 122.95 -88.18
CA TYR A 188 -117.64 122.00 -87.48
C TYR A 188 -117.70 120.61 -88.16
N SER A 189 -117.78 120.57 -89.49
CA SER A 189 -117.66 119.31 -90.25
C SER A 189 -116.26 118.70 -90.13
N ARG A 190 -115.22 119.55 -89.97
CA ARG A 190 -113.84 119.12 -89.74
C ARG A 190 -113.61 118.64 -88.30
N ILE A 191 -114.31 119.19 -87.32
CA ILE A 191 -114.32 118.71 -85.92
C ILE A 191 -115.00 117.34 -85.86
N SER A 192 -116.16 117.16 -86.49
CA SER A 192 -116.83 115.85 -86.50
C SER A 192 -115.96 114.74 -87.15
N THR A 193 -115.24 115.06 -88.23
CA THR A 193 -114.28 114.12 -88.83
C THR A 193 -113.02 113.93 -87.98
N LEU A 194 -112.48 114.99 -87.36
CA LEU A 194 -111.38 114.91 -86.40
C LEU A 194 -111.76 114.19 -85.10
N GLU A 195 -113.03 114.18 -84.71
CA GLU A 195 -113.56 113.44 -83.56
C GLU A 195 -113.68 111.94 -83.89
N GLU A 196 -114.12 111.59 -85.10
CA GLU A 196 -114.00 110.21 -85.60
C GLU A 196 -112.54 109.77 -85.70
N GLU A 197 -111.65 110.60 -86.24
CA GLU A 197 -110.21 110.32 -86.31
C GLU A 197 -109.59 110.21 -84.91
N LEU A 198 -109.96 111.07 -83.96
CA LEU A 198 -109.56 110.94 -82.55
C LEU A 198 -110.11 109.67 -81.91
N CYS A 199 -111.31 109.22 -82.27
CA CYS A 199 -111.86 107.97 -81.77
C CYS A 199 -111.12 106.76 -82.37
N LYS A 200 -110.79 106.79 -83.67
CA LYS A 200 -109.92 105.80 -84.33
C LYS A 200 -108.51 105.81 -83.74
N ILE A 201 -107.92 106.98 -83.47
CA ILE A 201 -106.60 107.13 -82.83
C ILE A 201 -106.64 106.64 -81.39
N LYS A 202 -107.67 106.95 -80.59
CA LYS A 202 -107.84 106.40 -79.23
C LYS A 202 -107.93 104.88 -79.25
N PHE A 203 -108.72 104.31 -80.17
CA PHE A 203 -108.81 102.86 -80.34
C PHE A 203 -107.45 102.25 -80.70
N LEU A 204 -106.73 102.81 -81.68
CA LEU A 204 -105.38 102.38 -82.08
C LEU A 204 -104.33 102.57 -80.97
N CYS A 205 -104.45 103.61 -80.13
CA CYS A 205 -103.60 103.82 -78.97
C CYS A 205 -103.86 102.75 -77.90
N GLN A 206 -105.12 102.44 -77.61
CA GLN A 206 -105.51 101.42 -76.64
C GLN A 206 -105.16 100.00 -77.14
N GLU A 207 -105.29 99.73 -78.45
CA GLU A 207 -104.82 98.51 -79.09
C GLU A 207 -103.28 98.39 -78.98
N LYS A 208 -102.53 99.48 -79.22
CA LYS A 208 -101.08 99.50 -79.03
C LYS A 208 -100.66 99.36 -77.57
N GLU A 209 -101.38 99.96 -76.62
CA GLU A 209 -101.13 99.77 -75.18
C GLU A 209 -101.37 98.32 -74.77
N ASN A 210 -102.44 97.67 -75.26
CA ASN A 210 -102.67 96.24 -75.03
C ASN A 210 -101.56 95.37 -75.64
N ILE A 211 -101.07 95.69 -76.84
CA ILE A 211 -99.93 94.99 -77.47
C ILE A 211 -98.65 95.19 -76.64
N ILE A 212 -98.39 96.41 -76.15
CA ILE A 212 -97.22 96.70 -75.30
C ILE A 212 -97.33 95.95 -73.97
N GLN A 213 -98.48 95.98 -73.29
CA GLN A 213 -98.69 95.25 -72.04
C GLN A 213 -98.55 93.74 -72.20
N ASN A 214 -99.05 93.16 -73.29
CA ASN A 214 -98.86 91.75 -73.61
C ASN A 214 -97.37 91.44 -73.86
N TYR A 215 -96.67 92.25 -74.66
CA TYR A 215 -95.23 92.09 -74.90
C TYR A 215 -94.40 92.24 -73.61
N GLU A 216 -94.74 93.18 -72.74
CA GLU A 216 -94.08 93.35 -71.43
C GLU A 216 -94.36 92.16 -70.51
N ALA A 217 -95.58 91.60 -70.51
CA ALA A 217 -95.92 90.40 -69.75
C ALA A 217 -95.18 89.15 -70.26
N GLU A 218 -95.13 88.93 -71.58
CA GLU A 218 -94.35 87.84 -72.21
C GLU A 218 -92.85 87.97 -71.90
N LYS A 219 -92.32 89.20 -71.98
CA LYS A 219 -90.92 89.50 -71.64
C LYS A 219 -90.63 89.25 -70.16
N LEU A 220 -91.54 89.64 -69.26
CA LEU A 220 -91.40 89.40 -67.82
C LEU A 220 -91.49 87.90 -67.48
N LEU A 221 -92.36 87.15 -68.17
CA LEU A 221 -92.46 85.69 -68.06
C LEU A 221 -91.14 85.02 -68.52
N THR A 222 -90.60 85.46 -69.66
CA THR A 222 -89.31 85.00 -70.18
C THR A 222 -88.16 85.28 -69.20
N ILE A 223 -88.15 86.46 -68.57
CA ILE A 223 -87.15 86.80 -67.54
C ILE A 223 -87.26 85.86 -66.34
N LYS A 224 -88.48 85.59 -65.82
CA LYS A 224 -88.67 84.63 -64.71
C LYS A 224 -88.20 83.22 -65.06
N GLN A 225 -88.52 82.73 -66.26
CA GLN A 225 -88.05 81.43 -66.74
C GLN A 225 -86.51 81.37 -66.83
N ASN A 226 -85.86 82.48 -67.23
CA ASN A 226 -84.41 82.58 -67.26
C ASN A 226 -83.79 82.61 -65.85
N ASP A 227 -84.41 83.31 -64.89
CA ASP A 227 -83.96 83.35 -63.48
C ASP A 227 -84.10 81.97 -62.80
N GLU A 228 -85.21 81.27 -63.03
CA GLU A 228 -85.42 79.88 -62.59
C GLU A 228 -84.40 78.93 -63.22
N THR A 229 -84.11 79.09 -64.53
CA THR A 229 -83.09 78.32 -65.24
C THR A 229 -81.69 78.60 -64.68
N TYR A 230 -81.37 79.86 -64.36
CA TYR A 230 -80.09 80.23 -63.76
C TYR A 230 -79.92 79.67 -62.34
N ALA A 231 -80.97 79.70 -61.52
CA ALA A 231 -80.99 79.07 -60.20
C ALA A 231 -80.72 77.56 -60.31
N ARG A 232 -81.42 76.88 -61.23
CA ARG A 232 -81.22 75.44 -61.50
C ARG A 232 -79.82 75.11 -62.02
N ILE A 233 -79.25 75.93 -62.90
CA ILE A 233 -77.86 75.78 -63.35
C ILE A 233 -76.91 75.87 -62.15
N LYS A 234 -77.09 76.84 -61.25
CA LYS A 234 -76.25 77.02 -60.06
C LYS A 234 -76.35 75.82 -59.09
N GLU A 235 -77.54 75.26 -58.89
CA GLU A 235 -77.73 74.04 -58.09
C GLU A 235 -77.05 72.82 -58.73
N LEU A 236 -77.13 72.67 -60.05
CA LEU A 236 -76.43 71.63 -60.80
C LEU A 236 -74.91 71.80 -60.72
N THR A 237 -74.38 73.02 -60.86
CA THR A 237 -72.94 73.30 -60.69
C THR A 237 -72.46 72.94 -59.28
N ASN A 238 -73.20 73.29 -58.24
CA ASN A 238 -72.87 72.88 -56.87
C ASN A 238 -72.88 71.36 -56.70
N SER A 239 -73.85 70.68 -57.32
CA SER A 239 -73.98 69.22 -57.30
C SER A 239 -72.80 68.53 -58.01
N ILE A 240 -72.38 69.05 -59.16
CA ILE A 240 -71.18 68.59 -59.90
C ILE A 240 -69.93 68.76 -59.04
N ASN A 241 -69.71 69.92 -58.44
CA ASN A 241 -68.56 70.15 -57.55
C ASN A 241 -68.53 69.17 -56.35
N CYS A 242 -69.69 68.79 -55.81
CA CYS A 242 -69.81 67.76 -54.77
C CYS A 242 -69.49 66.35 -55.29
N LEU A 243 -69.88 66.02 -56.52
CA LEU A 243 -69.54 64.75 -57.17
C LEU A 243 -68.03 64.68 -57.48
N ASP A 244 -67.42 65.72 -58.03
CA ASP A 244 -65.98 65.79 -58.31
C ASP A 244 -65.14 65.57 -57.04
N LYS A 245 -65.54 66.22 -55.93
CA LYS A 245 -64.91 66.00 -54.61
C LYS A 245 -65.08 64.55 -54.14
N SER A 246 -66.25 63.96 -54.33
CA SER A 246 -66.51 62.57 -53.95
C SER A 246 -65.71 61.58 -54.80
N GLN A 247 -65.58 61.84 -56.11
CA GLN A 247 -64.77 61.06 -57.02
C GLN A 247 -63.27 61.11 -56.65
N LYS A 248 -62.74 62.28 -56.27
CA LYS A 248 -61.37 62.41 -55.78
C LYS A 248 -61.13 61.56 -54.51
N ASN A 249 -62.05 61.62 -53.54
CA ASN A 249 -61.96 60.79 -52.34
C ASN A 249 -61.99 59.28 -52.66
N ILE A 250 -62.81 58.86 -53.63
CA ILE A 250 -62.86 57.46 -54.10
C ILE A 250 -61.53 57.04 -54.73
N GLN A 251 -60.90 57.90 -55.53
CA GLN A 251 -59.57 57.63 -56.12
C GLN A 251 -58.49 57.52 -55.04
N GLU A 252 -58.51 58.38 -54.02
CA GLU A 252 -57.58 58.30 -52.88
C GLU A 252 -57.77 56.98 -52.10
N MET A 253 -59.01 56.57 -51.84
CA MET A 253 -59.31 55.27 -51.23
C MET A 253 -58.87 54.07 -52.09
N GLN A 254 -59.01 54.14 -53.42
CA GLN A 254 -58.54 53.08 -54.33
C GLN A 254 -57.03 52.88 -54.22
N ILE A 255 -56.25 53.97 -54.19
CA ILE A 255 -54.79 53.94 -54.01
C ILE A 255 -54.40 53.34 -52.65
N GLU A 256 -55.13 53.66 -51.58
CA GLU A 256 -54.89 53.05 -50.26
C GLU A 256 -55.19 51.55 -50.23
N ILE A 257 -56.25 51.10 -50.91
CA ILE A 257 -56.61 49.68 -51.05
C ILE A 257 -55.53 48.93 -51.82
N GLU A 258 -55.11 49.42 -52.99
CA GLU A 258 -54.04 48.82 -53.79
C GLU A 258 -52.71 48.69 -53.00
N LYS A 259 -52.38 49.73 -52.22
CA LYS A 259 -51.21 49.70 -51.32
C LYS A 259 -51.35 48.63 -50.24
N TYR A 260 -52.52 48.55 -49.58
CA TYR A 260 -52.80 47.54 -48.56
C TYR A 260 -52.73 46.11 -49.12
N GLU A 261 -53.26 45.88 -50.31
CA GLU A 261 -53.17 44.59 -51.00
C GLU A 261 -51.72 44.22 -51.36
N SER A 262 -50.93 45.18 -51.85
CA SER A 262 -49.49 44.99 -52.11
C SER A 262 -48.71 44.62 -50.85
N ASP A 263 -48.93 45.33 -49.74
CA ASP A 263 -48.23 45.06 -48.48
C ASP A 263 -48.68 43.75 -47.83
N LYS A 264 -49.97 43.39 -47.95
CA LYS A 264 -50.49 42.07 -47.58
C LYS A 264 -49.84 40.94 -48.39
N GLN A 265 -49.64 41.13 -49.70
CA GLN A 265 -48.99 40.14 -50.57
C GLN A 265 -47.51 39.93 -50.19
N LYS A 266 -46.76 41.02 -49.93
CA LYS A 266 -45.36 40.95 -49.44
C LYS A 266 -45.27 40.22 -48.09
N LEU A 267 -46.22 40.48 -47.18
CA LEU A 267 -46.28 39.81 -45.89
C LEU A 267 -46.56 38.31 -46.04
N LEU A 268 -47.47 37.93 -46.94
CA LEU A 268 -47.77 36.54 -47.25
C LEU A 268 -46.55 35.81 -47.83
N GLU A 269 -45.85 36.42 -48.79
CA GLU A 269 -44.62 35.88 -49.37
C GLU A 269 -43.52 35.67 -48.31
N LYS A 270 -43.30 36.68 -47.45
CA LYS A 270 -42.35 36.58 -46.33
C LYS A 270 -42.71 35.46 -45.36
N THR A 271 -44.00 35.28 -45.05
CA THR A 271 -44.49 34.20 -44.19
C THR A 271 -44.30 32.83 -44.84
N ASN A 272 -44.61 32.69 -46.12
CA ASN A 272 -44.42 31.43 -46.87
C ASN A 272 -42.93 31.03 -46.95
N ASN A 273 -42.05 31.98 -47.22
CA ASN A 273 -40.60 31.75 -47.20
C ASN A 273 -40.13 31.29 -45.80
N ARG A 274 -40.66 31.90 -44.73
CA ARG A 274 -40.33 31.50 -43.35
C ARG A 274 -40.89 30.11 -42.98
N ILE A 275 -42.08 29.74 -43.47
CA ILE A 275 -42.62 28.38 -43.31
C ILE A 275 -41.67 27.37 -43.96
N LYS A 276 -41.25 27.63 -45.21
CA LYS A 276 -40.31 26.76 -45.94
C LYS A 276 -38.95 26.62 -45.25
N GLU A 277 -38.43 27.68 -44.65
CA GLU A 277 -37.22 27.59 -43.81
C GLU A 277 -37.43 26.66 -42.60
N LEU A 278 -38.57 26.78 -41.91
CA LEU A 278 -38.90 25.98 -40.73
C LEU A 278 -39.13 24.50 -41.09
N GLU A 279 -39.75 24.21 -42.23
CA GLU A 279 -39.90 22.85 -42.78
C GLU A 279 -38.52 22.21 -43.02
N ASN A 280 -37.61 22.90 -43.72
CA ASN A 280 -36.24 22.41 -43.93
C ASN A 280 -35.47 22.19 -42.61
N CYS A 281 -35.68 23.04 -41.60
CA CYS A 281 -35.10 22.84 -40.27
C CYS A 281 -35.71 21.61 -39.57
N LEU A 282 -37.02 21.41 -39.68
CA LEU A 282 -37.73 20.26 -39.11
C LEU A 282 -37.25 18.95 -39.72
N ASP A 283 -37.15 18.86 -41.05
CA ASP A 283 -36.65 17.68 -41.78
C ASP A 283 -35.22 17.32 -41.34
N LYS A 284 -34.34 18.33 -41.21
CA LYS A 284 -32.97 18.12 -40.72
C LYS A 284 -32.96 17.60 -39.27
N SER A 285 -33.80 18.15 -38.40
CA SER A 285 -33.94 17.67 -37.02
C SER A 285 -34.51 16.25 -36.96
N GLN A 286 -35.49 15.91 -37.80
CA GLN A 286 -36.04 14.54 -37.89
C GLN A 286 -34.99 13.54 -38.33
N LYS A 287 -34.17 13.88 -39.35
CA LYS A 287 -33.06 13.02 -39.79
C LYS A 287 -32.05 12.77 -38.66
N ASN A 288 -31.64 13.82 -37.94
CA ASN A 288 -30.73 13.66 -36.80
C ASN A 288 -31.32 12.76 -35.70
N ILE A 289 -32.63 12.87 -35.43
CA ILE A 289 -33.33 12.00 -34.46
C ILE A 289 -33.30 10.54 -34.92
N GLN A 290 -33.52 10.26 -36.20
CA GLN A 290 -33.43 8.90 -36.76
C GLN A 290 -32.00 8.33 -36.67
N GLU A 291 -30.98 9.14 -36.97
CA GLU A 291 -29.57 8.74 -36.82
C GLU A 291 -29.24 8.40 -35.35
N MET A 292 -29.71 9.19 -34.39
CA MET A 292 -29.56 8.90 -32.96
C MET A 292 -30.33 7.66 -32.49
N GLN A 293 -31.52 7.39 -33.03
CA GLN A 293 -32.29 6.18 -32.72
C GLN A 293 -31.54 4.92 -33.13
N ILE A 294 -30.92 4.90 -34.32
CA ILE A 294 -30.10 3.79 -34.80
C ILE A 294 -28.88 3.56 -33.89
N GLU A 295 -28.24 4.62 -33.39
CA GLU A 295 -27.14 4.49 -32.43
C GLU A 295 -27.61 3.90 -31.09
N ILE A 296 -28.77 4.31 -30.57
CA ILE A 296 -29.36 3.77 -29.34
C ILE A 296 -29.64 2.27 -29.48
N GLU A 297 -30.28 1.83 -30.57
CA GLU A 297 -30.55 0.41 -30.84
C GLU A 297 -29.25 -0.42 -30.89
N LYS A 298 -28.19 0.13 -31.47
CA LYS A 298 -26.86 -0.50 -31.48
C LYS A 298 -26.28 -0.63 -30.06
N TYR A 299 -26.34 0.43 -29.25
CA TYR A 299 -25.87 0.40 -27.87
C TYR A 299 -26.66 -0.61 -27.01
N GLU A 300 -27.97 -0.73 -27.21
CA GLU A 300 -28.79 -1.75 -26.54
C GLU A 300 -28.40 -3.18 -26.97
N SER A 301 -28.15 -3.40 -28.26
CA SER A 301 -27.65 -4.68 -28.78
C SER A 301 -26.30 -5.07 -28.16
N ASP A 302 -25.36 -4.12 -28.06
CA ASP A 302 -24.03 -4.36 -27.48
C ASP A 302 -24.10 -4.56 -25.95
N LYS A 303 -24.99 -3.84 -25.25
CA LYS A 303 -25.30 -4.08 -23.82
C LYS A 303 -25.79 -5.51 -23.59
N GLN A 304 -26.74 -6.00 -24.39
CA GLN A 304 -27.24 -7.38 -24.28
C GLN A 304 -26.16 -8.44 -24.54
N LYS A 305 -25.17 -8.17 -25.41
CA LYS A 305 -24.00 -9.06 -25.61
C LYS A 305 -23.11 -9.08 -24.36
N LEU A 306 -22.83 -7.91 -23.78
CA LEU A 306 -22.04 -7.79 -22.54
C LEU A 306 -22.71 -8.49 -21.36
N GLU A 307 -24.03 -8.35 -21.19
CA GLU A 307 -24.81 -9.06 -20.15
C GLU A 307 -24.70 -10.59 -20.31
N LYS A 308 -24.75 -11.11 -21.55
CA LYS A 308 -24.53 -12.55 -21.83
C LYS A 308 -23.10 -13.00 -21.49
N TYR A 309 -22.08 -12.19 -21.81
CA TYR A 309 -20.70 -12.49 -21.43
C TYR A 309 -20.49 -12.48 -19.92
N LEU A 310 -21.06 -11.50 -19.21
CA LEU A 310 -20.99 -11.39 -17.76
C LEU A 310 -21.68 -12.57 -17.07
N LYS A 311 -22.85 -12.99 -17.57
CA LYS A 311 -23.52 -14.21 -17.08
C LYS A 311 -22.61 -15.45 -17.21
N LYS A 312 -22.01 -15.66 -18.39
CA LYS A 312 -21.10 -16.79 -18.64
C LYS A 312 -19.82 -16.71 -17.80
N ALA A 313 -19.32 -15.52 -17.51
CA ALA A 313 -18.18 -15.32 -16.62
C ALA A 313 -18.53 -15.73 -15.18
N ASN A 314 -19.70 -15.32 -14.68
CA ASN A 314 -20.17 -15.70 -13.35
C ASN A 314 -20.42 -17.21 -13.23
N GLU A 315 -21.02 -17.84 -14.25
CA GLU A 315 -21.19 -19.31 -14.31
C GLU A 315 -19.84 -20.05 -14.24
N ASN A 316 -18.78 -19.52 -14.88
CA ASN A 316 -17.43 -20.06 -14.76
C ASN A 316 -16.81 -19.83 -13.37
N ILE A 317 -17.00 -18.65 -12.78
CA ILE A 317 -16.53 -18.33 -11.42
C ILE A 317 -17.13 -19.31 -10.41
N SER A 318 -18.46 -19.49 -10.43
CA SER A 318 -19.11 -20.45 -9.53
C SER A 318 -18.67 -21.90 -9.77
N ARG A 319 -18.30 -22.30 -10.99
CA ARG A 319 -17.67 -23.62 -11.19
C ARG A 319 -16.29 -23.69 -10.52
N LEU A 320 -15.45 -22.68 -10.67
CA LEU A 320 -14.11 -22.62 -10.09
C LEU A 320 -14.15 -22.56 -8.56
N GLU A 321 -15.11 -21.85 -7.97
CA GLU A 321 -15.37 -21.85 -6.52
C GLU A 321 -15.68 -23.28 -6.04
N ASN A 322 -16.63 -23.98 -6.69
CA ASN A 322 -16.94 -25.38 -6.39
C ASN A 322 -15.77 -26.37 -6.63
N GLU A 323 -14.80 -26.02 -7.47
CA GLU A 323 -13.57 -26.82 -7.67
C GLU A 323 -12.55 -26.53 -6.57
N LEU A 324 -12.39 -25.27 -6.15
CA LEU A 324 -11.56 -24.87 -5.01
C LEU A 324 -12.03 -25.51 -3.70
N ASP A 325 -13.34 -25.49 -3.41
CA ASP A 325 -13.91 -26.16 -2.23
C ASP A 325 -13.54 -27.65 -2.18
N LYS A 326 -13.53 -28.34 -3.33
CA LYS A 326 -13.12 -29.76 -3.41
C LYS A 326 -11.62 -29.93 -3.15
N PHE A 327 -10.79 -29.06 -3.70
CA PHE A 327 -9.34 -29.09 -3.43
C PHE A 327 -9.03 -28.79 -1.97
N GLU A 328 -9.77 -27.87 -1.33
CA GLU A 328 -9.61 -27.56 0.10
C GLU A 328 -9.99 -28.76 0.98
N ASN A 329 -11.13 -29.41 0.72
CA ASN A 329 -11.51 -30.64 1.42
C ASN A 329 -10.46 -31.76 1.27
N VAL A 330 -9.97 -32.02 0.04
CA VAL A 330 -8.90 -33.00 -0.19
C VAL A 330 -7.59 -32.61 0.51
N SER A 331 -7.27 -31.32 0.58
CA SER A 331 -6.11 -30.82 1.31
C SER A 331 -6.24 -31.07 2.81
N GLN A 332 -7.44 -30.87 3.38
CA GLN A 332 -7.73 -31.15 4.79
C GLN A 332 -7.61 -32.67 5.09
N GLU A 333 -8.22 -33.53 4.27
CA GLU A 333 -8.09 -35.00 4.39
C GLU A 333 -6.61 -35.44 4.36
N LYS A 334 -5.80 -34.86 3.48
CA LYS A 334 -4.36 -35.17 3.40
C LYS A 334 -3.58 -34.64 4.59
N GLN A 335 -3.98 -33.51 5.16
CA GLN A 335 -3.38 -32.98 6.38
C GLN A 335 -3.68 -33.87 7.60
N GLU A 336 -4.88 -34.44 7.70
CA GLU A 336 -5.22 -35.46 8.71
C GLU A 336 -4.41 -36.76 8.52
N GLU A 337 -4.23 -37.24 7.29
CA GLU A 337 -3.37 -38.39 6.98
C GLU A 337 -1.90 -38.15 7.40
N ILE A 338 -1.38 -36.94 7.17
CA ILE A 338 -0.03 -36.54 7.60
C ILE A 338 0.08 -36.59 9.12
N ILE A 339 -0.82 -35.91 9.85
CA ILE A 339 -0.84 -35.92 11.33
C ILE A 339 -0.91 -37.35 11.88
N LYS A 340 -1.74 -38.22 11.27
CA LYS A 340 -1.85 -39.63 11.65
C LYS A 340 -0.56 -40.43 11.39
N THR A 341 0.23 -40.01 10.39
CA THR A 341 1.52 -40.63 10.05
C THR A 341 2.65 -40.12 10.94
N GLU A 342 2.68 -38.82 11.23
CA GLU A 342 3.61 -38.20 12.20
C GLU A 342 3.48 -38.84 13.58
N ASN A 343 2.24 -39.03 14.07
CA ASN A 343 1.99 -39.73 15.34
C ASN A 343 2.53 -41.18 15.35
N LYS A 344 2.41 -41.91 14.23
CA LYS A 344 3.02 -43.26 14.13
C LYS A 344 4.55 -43.21 14.15
N VAL A 345 5.15 -42.24 13.47
CA VAL A 345 6.61 -42.03 13.48
C VAL A 345 7.10 -41.72 14.88
N LEU A 346 6.38 -40.89 15.64
CA LEU A 346 6.68 -40.59 17.04
C LEU A 346 6.64 -41.86 17.90
N THR A 347 5.58 -42.67 17.81
CA THR A 347 5.52 -43.96 18.54
C THR A 347 6.64 -44.92 18.13
N MET A 348 7.05 -44.92 16.86
CA MET A 348 8.20 -45.71 16.39
C MET A 348 9.54 -45.19 16.95
N GLN A 349 9.69 -43.88 17.13
CA GLN A 349 10.85 -43.26 17.79
C GLN A 349 10.91 -43.65 19.27
N GLU A 350 9.81 -43.56 20.02
CA GLU A 350 9.72 -44.01 21.42
C GLU A 350 10.09 -45.49 21.58
N LEU A 351 9.58 -46.36 20.71
CA LEU A 351 9.93 -47.79 20.69
C LEU A 351 11.41 -48.02 20.33
N LEU A 352 11.99 -47.20 19.44
CA LEU A 352 13.40 -47.26 19.09
C LEU A 352 14.28 -46.85 20.29
N GLU A 353 13.95 -45.77 21.00
CA GLU A 353 14.65 -45.36 22.22
C GLU A 353 14.60 -46.44 23.31
N LEU A 354 13.42 -47.04 23.55
CA LEU A 354 13.27 -48.18 24.45
C LEU A 354 14.13 -49.38 24.03
N SER A 355 14.24 -49.63 22.72
CA SER A 355 15.10 -50.70 22.20
C SER A 355 16.58 -50.41 22.41
N TYR A 356 17.04 -49.16 22.23
CA TYR A 356 18.41 -48.74 22.53
C TYR A 356 18.76 -48.89 24.02
N VAL A 357 17.86 -48.47 24.92
CA VAL A 357 18.04 -48.66 26.37
C VAL A 357 18.12 -50.15 26.72
N LYS A 358 17.35 -51.01 26.05
CA LYS A 358 17.40 -52.46 26.25
C LYS A 358 18.68 -53.09 25.69
N ILE A 359 19.13 -52.68 24.51
CA ILE A 359 20.41 -53.13 23.92
C ILE A 359 21.56 -52.77 24.87
N LYS A 360 21.62 -51.52 25.35
CA LYS A 360 22.67 -51.09 26.28
C LYS A 360 22.72 -51.92 27.56
N LYS A 361 21.57 -52.26 28.14
CA LYS A 361 21.51 -53.17 29.31
C LYS A 361 22.02 -54.58 28.98
N LEU A 362 21.70 -55.11 27.80
CA LEU A 362 22.22 -56.41 27.35
C LEU A 362 23.73 -56.37 27.08
N GLU A 363 24.27 -55.24 26.62
CA GLU A 363 25.72 -55.03 26.48
C GLU A 363 26.41 -55.00 27.87
N GLU A 364 25.84 -54.27 28.83
CA GLU A 364 26.30 -54.23 30.23
C GLU A 364 26.23 -55.64 30.90
N GLU A 365 25.16 -56.40 30.66
CA GLU A 365 25.01 -57.80 31.12
C GLU A 365 26.04 -58.73 30.47
N LEU A 366 26.29 -58.59 29.17
CA LEU A 366 27.29 -59.37 28.43
C LEU A 366 28.72 -59.06 28.92
N GLU A 367 29.02 -57.80 29.21
CA GLU A 367 30.29 -57.39 29.83
C GLU A 367 30.46 -58.02 31.22
N CYS A 368 29.43 -57.97 32.07
CA CYS A 368 29.42 -58.67 33.36
C CYS A 368 29.65 -60.18 33.21
N GLN A 369 29.01 -60.82 32.22
CA GLN A 369 29.17 -62.25 31.96
C GLN A 369 30.56 -62.59 31.42
N ASN A 370 31.19 -61.72 30.62
CA ASN A 370 32.57 -61.86 30.18
C ASN A 370 33.56 -61.72 31.36
N ILE A 371 33.32 -60.79 32.28
CA ILE A 371 34.09 -60.65 33.53
C ILE A 371 33.94 -61.91 34.39
N PHE A 372 32.71 -62.43 34.55
CA PHE A 372 32.45 -63.67 35.28
C PHE A 372 33.18 -64.87 34.65
N ASN A 373 33.09 -65.05 33.32
CA ASN A 373 33.78 -66.13 32.61
C ASN A 373 35.29 -66.03 32.75
N LYS A 374 35.87 -64.81 32.68
CA LYS A 374 37.29 -64.57 32.95
C LYS A 374 37.66 -64.97 34.38
N LYS A 375 36.88 -64.55 35.38
CA LYS A 375 37.09 -64.92 36.80
C LYS A 375 36.95 -66.42 37.05
N ASN A 376 36.05 -67.10 36.34
CA ASN A 376 35.86 -68.53 36.44
C ASN A 376 37.05 -69.31 35.81
N ASN A 377 37.62 -68.80 34.72
CA ASN A 377 38.87 -69.33 34.15
C ASN A 377 40.08 -69.07 35.05
N GLU A 378 40.18 -67.88 35.67
CA GLU A 378 41.18 -67.61 36.71
C GLU A 378 41.02 -68.59 37.88
N HIS A 379 39.78 -68.84 38.35
CA HIS A 379 39.50 -69.78 39.42
C HIS A 379 39.90 -71.22 39.07
N LYS A 380 39.57 -71.72 37.87
CA LYS A 380 40.04 -73.02 37.38
C LYS A 380 41.56 -73.13 37.29
N ASN A 381 42.25 -72.06 36.92
CA ASN A 381 43.71 -72.03 36.93
C ASN A 381 44.25 -72.12 38.38
N TYR A 382 43.60 -71.47 39.35
CA TYR A 382 43.92 -71.65 40.77
C TYR A 382 43.60 -73.07 41.27
N GLU A 383 42.46 -73.67 40.89
CA GLU A 383 42.13 -75.07 41.25
C GLU A 383 43.21 -76.04 40.72
N ASN A 384 43.61 -75.90 39.45
CA ASN A 384 44.68 -76.71 38.87
C ASN A 384 46.02 -76.52 39.60
N TYR A 385 46.36 -75.28 39.99
CA TYR A 385 47.55 -74.97 40.78
C TYR A 385 47.50 -75.64 42.16
N MET A 386 46.37 -75.55 42.88
CA MET A 386 46.17 -76.21 44.17
C MET A 386 46.27 -77.74 44.05
N ILE A 387 45.73 -78.34 42.98
CA ILE A 387 45.85 -79.79 42.71
C ILE A 387 47.30 -80.21 42.49
N ASP A 388 48.12 -79.39 41.82
CA ASP A 388 49.55 -79.65 41.67
C ASP A 388 50.32 -79.46 43.00
N GLU A 389 49.94 -78.47 43.80
CA GLU A 389 50.51 -78.23 45.13
C GLU A 389 50.19 -79.37 46.13
N GLU A 390 48.97 -79.92 46.08
CA GLU A 390 48.60 -81.15 46.80
C GLU A 390 49.45 -82.36 46.36
N LYS A 391 49.79 -82.50 45.07
CA LYS A 391 50.71 -83.56 44.60
C LYS A 391 52.11 -83.39 45.16
N TYR A 392 52.63 -82.17 45.24
CA TYR A 392 53.94 -81.91 45.86
C TYR A 392 53.90 -82.25 47.35
N LEU A 393 52.87 -81.83 48.08
CA LEU A 393 52.64 -82.17 49.49
C LEU A 393 52.55 -83.69 49.71
N TYR A 394 51.87 -84.42 48.83
CA TYR A 394 51.80 -85.89 48.89
C TYR A 394 53.17 -86.56 48.65
N GLN A 395 53.97 -86.03 47.72
CA GLN A 395 55.34 -86.51 47.47
C GLN A 395 56.27 -86.25 48.67
N ASP A 396 56.19 -85.07 49.28
CA ASP A 396 57.00 -84.71 50.45
C ASP A 396 56.57 -85.49 51.71
N ASN A 397 55.27 -85.71 51.93
CA ASN A 397 54.79 -86.60 52.99
C ASN A 397 55.31 -88.04 52.82
N LYS A 398 55.31 -88.57 51.59
CA LYS A 398 55.90 -89.88 51.28
C LYS A 398 57.42 -89.91 51.48
N ARG A 399 58.10 -88.77 51.28
CA ARG A 399 59.53 -88.61 51.55
C ARG A 399 59.83 -88.56 53.05
N ILE A 400 58.98 -87.91 53.84
CA ILE A 400 59.04 -87.91 55.32
C ILE A 400 58.89 -89.34 55.85
N GLU A 401 57.89 -90.11 55.39
CA GLU A 401 57.68 -91.50 55.80
C GLU A 401 58.93 -92.40 55.55
N ILE A 402 59.65 -92.16 54.44
CA ILE A 402 60.92 -92.84 54.14
C ILE A 402 62.05 -92.39 55.07
N LEU A 403 62.11 -91.10 55.42
CA LEU A 403 63.12 -90.56 56.33
C LEU A 403 62.89 -91.05 57.78
N GLU A 404 61.65 -91.15 58.24
CA GLU A 404 61.27 -91.71 59.53
C GLU A 404 61.68 -93.18 59.65
N LYS A 405 61.41 -94.00 58.62
CA LYS A 405 61.86 -95.40 58.58
C LYS A 405 63.39 -95.51 58.65
N ASN A 406 64.11 -94.62 57.96
CA ASN A 406 65.58 -94.57 58.03
C ASN A 406 66.09 -94.12 59.41
N LEU A 407 65.39 -93.22 60.10
CA LEU A 407 65.73 -92.81 61.47
C LEU A 407 65.51 -93.96 62.47
N VAL A 408 64.41 -94.70 62.37
CA VAL A 408 64.15 -95.89 63.20
C VAL A 408 65.23 -96.97 63.00
N ILE A 409 65.66 -97.21 61.76
CA ILE A 409 66.76 -98.15 61.47
C ILE A 409 68.07 -97.67 62.11
N LYS A 410 68.39 -96.38 62.01
CA LYS A 410 69.60 -95.80 62.63
C LYS A 410 69.55 -95.82 64.16
N GLY A 411 68.37 -95.62 64.77
CA GLY A 411 68.17 -95.74 66.21
C GLY A 411 68.56 -97.12 66.73
N LYS A 412 68.07 -98.18 66.09
CA LYS A 412 68.41 -99.57 66.45
C LYS A 412 69.91 -99.87 66.34
N ILE A 413 70.58 -99.33 65.31
CA ILE A 413 72.03 -99.48 65.15
C ILE A 413 72.79 -98.78 66.30
N ILE A 414 72.29 -97.66 66.81
CA ILE A 414 72.89 -96.96 67.96
C ILE A 414 72.68 -97.77 69.25
N GLU A 415 71.49 -98.31 69.48
CA GLU A 415 71.22 -99.20 70.64
C GLU A 415 72.16 -100.42 70.65
N GLU A 416 72.36 -101.08 69.49
CA GLU A 416 73.33 -102.18 69.34
C GLU A 416 74.79 -101.76 69.64
N PHE A 417 75.19 -100.51 69.33
CA PHE A 417 76.52 -100.00 69.66
C PHE A 417 76.66 -99.65 71.15
N GLU A 418 75.64 -99.06 71.77
CA GLU A 418 75.64 -98.72 73.20
C GLU A 418 75.69 -99.97 74.09
N GLU A 419 75.00 -101.04 73.70
CA GLU A 419 75.06 -102.33 74.42
C GLU A 419 76.45 -102.98 74.30
N LYS A 420 77.11 -102.85 73.13
CA LYS A 420 78.48 -103.29 72.91
C LYS A 420 79.52 -102.49 73.69
N ILE A 421 79.27 -101.20 73.93
CA ILE A 421 80.13 -100.33 74.75
C ILE A 421 80.03 -100.76 76.22
N ARG A 422 78.82 -100.97 76.76
CA ARG A 422 78.64 -101.49 78.13
C ARG A 422 79.35 -102.83 78.34
N GLU A 423 79.25 -103.75 77.40
CA GLU A 423 79.96 -105.03 77.42
C GLU A 423 81.49 -104.93 77.46
N LEU A 424 82.06 -103.83 76.97
CA LEU A 424 83.50 -103.56 76.98
C LEU A 424 83.93 -102.81 78.24
N GLU A 425 83.08 -101.91 78.75
CA GLU A 425 83.30 -101.18 80.01
C GLU A 425 83.32 -102.12 81.22
N ASP A 426 82.41 -103.08 81.33
CA ASP A 426 82.42 -104.07 82.41
C ASP A 426 83.68 -104.96 82.37
N LYS A 427 84.11 -105.39 81.17
CA LYS A 427 85.35 -106.18 80.99
C LYS A 427 86.62 -105.38 81.34
N LEU A 428 86.60 -104.05 81.17
CA LEU A 428 87.71 -103.18 81.57
C LEU A 428 87.79 -103.09 83.11
N LYS A 429 86.64 -102.99 83.77
CA LYS A 429 86.52 -102.84 85.23
C LYS A 429 87.01 -104.07 86.00
N ASP A 430 86.66 -105.28 85.55
CA ASP A 430 87.18 -106.54 86.11
C ASP A 430 88.73 -106.66 86.00
N SER A 431 89.28 -106.06 84.94
CA SER A 431 90.73 -105.97 84.71
C SER A 431 91.41 -105.00 85.69
N GLU A 432 90.79 -103.84 85.96
CA GLU A 432 91.34 -102.83 86.89
C GLU A 432 91.34 -103.31 88.35
N GLU A 433 90.26 -103.96 88.84
CA GLU A 433 90.23 -104.53 90.20
C GLU A 433 91.26 -105.65 90.42
N SER A 434 91.61 -106.37 89.35
CA SER A 434 92.66 -107.40 89.36
C SER A 434 94.07 -106.80 89.46
N LEU A 435 94.27 -105.61 88.89
CA LEU A 435 95.56 -104.91 88.90
C LEU A 435 95.85 -104.22 90.25
N GLU A 436 94.83 -103.64 90.88
CA GLU A 436 95.00 -102.88 92.12
C GLU A 436 95.36 -103.78 93.32
N LYS A 437 94.83 -105.02 93.38
CA LYS A 437 95.24 -106.04 94.36
C LYS A 437 96.70 -106.49 94.21
N ALA A 438 97.26 -106.47 92.99
CA ALA A 438 98.66 -106.82 92.77
C ALA A 438 99.64 -105.74 93.28
N ASN A 439 99.22 -104.47 93.25
CA ASN A 439 100.10 -103.31 93.50
C ASN A 439 100.26 -102.96 95.00
N VAL A 440 99.42 -103.53 95.89
CA VAL A 440 99.56 -103.35 97.35
C VAL A 440 100.61 -104.30 97.94
N ASN A 441 100.72 -105.52 97.43
CA ASN A 441 101.67 -106.53 97.93
C ASN A 441 103.14 -106.22 97.58
N THR A 442 103.39 -105.52 96.47
CA THR A 442 104.74 -105.11 96.05
C THR A 442 105.34 -103.99 96.90
N LYS A 443 104.52 -103.24 97.65
CA LYS A 443 104.98 -102.09 98.44
C LYS A 443 105.47 -102.46 99.84
N VAL A 444 104.87 -103.48 100.46
CA VAL A 444 105.26 -103.95 101.82
C VAL A 444 106.62 -104.65 101.81
N LEU A 445 106.91 -105.45 100.78
CA LEU A 445 108.17 -106.18 100.64
C LEU A 445 109.37 -105.27 100.27
N GLY A 446 109.13 -104.03 99.83
CA GLY A 446 110.19 -103.09 99.46
C GLY A 446 110.92 -102.44 100.64
N ASP A 447 110.22 -102.21 101.76
CA ASP A 447 110.78 -101.49 102.91
C ASP A 447 111.47 -102.42 103.93
N GLU A 448 111.10 -103.71 103.99
CA GLU A 448 111.81 -104.70 104.82
C GLU A 448 113.17 -105.09 104.23
N LEU A 449 113.28 -105.20 102.89
CA LEU A 449 114.53 -105.56 102.20
C LEU A 449 115.65 -104.54 102.45
N LYS A 450 115.27 -103.26 102.53
CA LYS A 450 116.17 -102.10 102.64
C LYS A 450 116.92 -102.04 103.98
N ASN A 451 116.43 -102.74 105.00
CA ASN A 451 117.00 -102.75 106.36
C ASN A 451 117.93 -103.97 106.61
N LEU A 452 117.82 -105.03 105.78
CA LEU A 452 118.70 -106.20 105.85
C LEU A 452 119.96 -106.04 104.97
N GLN A 453 119.91 -105.22 103.92
CA GLN A 453 121.03 -104.95 103.01
C GLN A 453 122.23 -104.20 103.62
N GLN A 454 122.16 -103.71 104.86
CA GLN A 454 123.28 -103.08 105.57
C GLN A 454 124.04 -104.02 106.54
N LYS A 455 123.72 -105.33 106.59
CA LYS A 455 124.33 -106.25 107.58
C LYS A 455 124.95 -107.55 107.05
N LEU A 456 124.96 -107.81 105.74
CA LEU A 456 125.39 -109.12 105.22
C LEU A 456 126.36 -109.07 104.02
N ASN A 457 127.48 -108.37 104.19
CA ASN A 457 128.63 -108.45 103.27
C ASN A 457 129.51 -109.70 103.55
N SER A 458 129.00 -110.90 103.27
CA SER A 458 129.83 -112.11 103.18
C SER A 458 129.14 -113.26 102.43
N PHE A 459 129.85 -113.83 101.44
CA PHE A 459 129.53 -115.02 100.62
C PHE A 459 128.48 -114.91 99.49
N GLN A 460 129.00 -114.96 98.25
CA GLN A 460 128.48 -115.64 97.04
C GLN A 460 127.13 -115.17 96.43
N ILE A 461 126.84 -115.24 95.12
CA ILE A 461 127.60 -115.49 93.85
C ILE A 461 126.67 -114.98 92.72
N ASN A 462 127.23 -114.40 91.63
CA ASN A 462 126.70 -114.23 90.24
C ASN A 462 125.21 -113.81 89.99
N GLU A 463 124.84 -113.00 89.00
CA GLU A 463 125.51 -112.59 87.75
C GLU A 463 124.88 -111.30 87.16
N ARG A 464 125.64 -110.61 86.29
CA ARG A 464 125.24 -109.61 85.26
C ARG A 464 124.92 -108.16 85.67
N GLU A 465 126.01 -107.40 85.71
CA GLU A 465 126.09 -105.96 85.46
C GLU A 465 126.09 -105.60 83.95
N ASP A 466 126.04 -104.30 83.66
CA ASP A 466 126.77 -103.58 82.58
C ASP A 466 126.69 -104.06 81.12
N ILE A 467 125.62 -103.64 80.41
CA ILE A 467 125.59 -103.65 78.93
C ILE A 467 125.01 -102.34 78.33
N GLU A 468 123.99 -101.73 78.93
CA GLU A 468 123.10 -100.82 78.18
C GLU A 468 123.63 -99.40 77.90
N LYS A 469 124.69 -98.94 78.58
CA LYS A 469 125.27 -97.60 78.35
C LYS A 469 126.31 -97.54 77.23
N ASP A 470 126.99 -98.64 76.94
CA ASP A 470 128.03 -98.68 75.89
C ASP A 470 127.44 -98.95 74.50
N ILE A 471 126.35 -99.74 74.41
CA ILE A 471 125.65 -100.03 73.15
C ILE A 471 125.19 -98.74 72.44
N LYS A 472 124.61 -97.78 73.17
CA LYS A 472 124.10 -96.54 72.56
C LYS A 472 125.18 -95.69 71.89
N MET A 473 126.43 -95.71 72.39
CA MET A 473 127.50 -94.90 71.80
C MET A 473 128.14 -95.57 70.56
N GLN A 474 128.14 -96.91 70.48
CA GLN A 474 128.54 -97.61 69.24
C GLN A 474 127.52 -97.42 68.12
N TYR A 475 126.21 -97.43 68.44
CA TYR A 475 125.12 -97.31 67.46
C TYR A 475 125.22 -96.05 66.59
N ILE A 476 125.46 -94.89 67.23
CA ILE A 476 125.62 -93.59 66.54
C ILE A 476 126.86 -93.58 65.63
N LYS A 477 128.01 -94.09 66.12
CA LYS A 477 129.24 -94.15 65.32
C LYS A 477 129.07 -95.03 64.09
N LYS A 478 128.41 -96.19 64.23
CA LYS A 478 128.13 -97.09 63.11
C LYS A 478 127.23 -96.41 62.08
N PHE A 479 126.09 -95.85 62.49
CA PHE A 479 125.14 -95.20 61.57
C PHE A 479 125.73 -93.99 60.82
N ARG A 480 126.56 -93.17 61.49
CA ARG A 480 127.25 -92.04 60.84
C ARG A 480 128.36 -92.45 59.86
N SER A 481 128.88 -93.67 59.98
CA SER A 481 129.88 -94.22 59.05
C SER A 481 129.30 -94.90 57.80
N MET A 482 127.98 -95.12 57.77
CA MET A 482 127.28 -95.74 56.64
C MET A 482 127.06 -94.77 55.48
N ASN A 483 127.13 -95.27 54.26
CA ASN A 483 126.60 -94.56 53.09
C ASN A 483 125.05 -94.62 53.05
N GLU A 484 124.42 -93.82 52.20
CA GLU A 484 122.96 -93.70 52.17
C GLU A 484 122.23 -95.03 51.87
N THR A 485 122.77 -95.87 50.98
CA THR A 485 122.19 -97.20 50.70
C THR A 485 122.22 -98.08 51.95
N GLN A 486 123.35 -98.12 52.66
CA GLN A 486 123.50 -98.86 53.92
C GLN A 486 122.56 -98.32 55.01
N LYS A 487 122.33 -97.00 55.08
CA LYS A 487 121.35 -96.41 56.01
C LYS A 487 119.93 -96.85 55.68
N VAL A 488 119.55 -96.92 54.40
CA VAL A 488 118.23 -97.41 53.96
C VAL A 488 118.03 -98.87 54.37
N ASP A 489 118.99 -99.75 54.05
CA ASP A 489 118.90 -101.18 54.41
C ASP A 489 118.82 -101.39 55.93
N PHE A 490 119.60 -100.62 56.70
CA PHE A 490 119.60 -100.65 58.16
C PHE A 490 118.24 -100.25 58.76
N LEU A 491 117.61 -99.20 58.23
CA LEU A 491 116.28 -98.75 58.72
C LEU A 491 115.14 -99.70 58.33
N VAL A 492 115.30 -100.46 57.25
CA VAL A 492 114.38 -101.55 56.89
C VAL A 492 114.55 -102.75 57.82
N GLN A 493 115.79 -103.13 58.17
CA GLN A 493 116.06 -104.23 59.10
C GLN A 493 115.56 -103.96 60.53
N GLU A 494 115.78 -102.75 61.04
CA GLU A 494 115.33 -102.34 62.38
C GLU A 494 113.81 -102.02 62.43
N ASN A 495 113.08 -102.29 61.35
CA ASN A 495 111.61 -102.29 61.27
C ASN A 495 110.94 -100.97 61.72
N TYR A 496 111.56 -99.83 61.37
CA TYR A 496 111.04 -98.50 61.71
C TYR A 496 109.67 -98.27 61.06
N ILE A 497 108.64 -98.14 61.91
CA ILE A 497 107.23 -98.06 61.53
C ILE A 497 107.02 -96.98 60.46
N ASN A 498 106.38 -97.38 59.35
CA ASN A 498 106.09 -96.61 58.12
C ASN A 498 107.24 -96.37 57.13
N PHE A 499 108.52 -96.60 57.47
CA PHE A 499 109.65 -96.30 56.55
C PHE A 499 109.57 -97.10 55.23
N GLU A 500 109.41 -98.42 55.31
CA GLU A 500 109.31 -99.30 54.13
C GLU A 500 108.07 -98.97 53.26
N LYS A 501 106.95 -98.59 53.90
CA LYS A 501 105.65 -98.39 53.25
C LYS A 501 105.54 -97.05 52.51
N ASP A 502 106.21 -96.00 52.99
CA ASP A 502 106.12 -94.64 52.43
C ASP A 502 107.31 -94.20 51.55
N LEU A 503 108.43 -94.92 51.61
CA LEU A 503 109.65 -94.59 50.85
C LEU A 503 110.02 -95.71 49.87
N VAL A 504 110.31 -96.92 50.36
CA VAL A 504 110.74 -98.05 49.53
C VAL A 504 109.66 -98.46 48.53
N LYS A 505 108.44 -98.73 49.00
CA LYS A 505 107.30 -99.11 48.13
C LYS A 505 106.80 -97.99 47.21
N LYS A 506 107.21 -96.74 47.43
CA LYS A 506 106.85 -95.58 46.58
C LYS A 506 107.98 -95.13 45.64
N ASN A 507 109.11 -95.86 45.63
CA ASN A 507 110.28 -95.63 44.77
C ASN A 507 110.73 -94.15 44.72
N ARG A 508 110.72 -93.48 45.89
CA ARG A 508 111.05 -92.06 46.01
C ARG A 508 112.55 -91.88 46.20
N TYR A 509 113.16 -91.01 45.41
CA TYR A 509 114.56 -90.64 45.57
C TYR A 509 114.79 -89.99 46.95
N ILE A 510 115.81 -90.47 47.68
CA ILE A 510 116.23 -89.93 48.96
C ILE A 510 117.59 -89.29 48.75
N HIS A 511 117.74 -88.02 49.13
CA HIS A 511 119.00 -87.29 48.94
C HIS A 511 119.97 -87.51 50.11
N GLU A 512 119.46 -87.49 51.35
CA GLU A 512 120.26 -87.60 52.57
C GLU A 512 119.40 -88.03 53.77
N ILE A 513 119.89 -88.97 54.58
CA ILE A 513 119.29 -89.44 55.83
C ILE A 513 120.20 -89.08 57.01
N ASN A 514 119.70 -88.28 57.96
CA ASN A 514 120.42 -87.87 59.16
C ASN A 514 119.64 -88.19 60.44
N ILE A 515 120.34 -88.55 61.51
CA ILE A 515 119.77 -88.91 62.82
C ILE A 515 120.15 -87.88 63.88
N SER A 516 119.20 -87.51 64.74
CA SER A 516 119.39 -86.54 65.81
C SER A 516 120.44 -86.99 66.83
N SER A 517 121.08 -86.04 67.52
CA SER A 517 122.12 -86.29 68.52
C SER A 517 121.62 -87.04 69.77
N ASP A 518 120.31 -86.99 70.04
CA ASP A 518 119.65 -87.76 71.11
C ASP A 518 119.08 -89.11 70.64
N VAL A 519 119.31 -89.47 69.37
CA VAL A 519 118.89 -90.73 68.71
C VAL A 519 117.36 -90.94 68.65
N LYS A 520 116.56 -89.90 68.88
CA LYS A 520 115.08 -90.02 68.87
C LYS A 520 114.43 -89.77 67.51
N TYR A 521 115.09 -89.03 66.62
CA TYR A 521 114.49 -88.56 65.37
C TYR A 521 115.40 -88.81 64.16
N ILE A 522 114.80 -89.20 63.03
CA ILE A 522 115.48 -89.39 61.75
C ILE A 522 114.85 -88.43 60.74
N PHE A 523 115.67 -87.62 60.10
CA PHE A 523 115.29 -86.66 59.06
C PHE A 523 115.71 -87.20 57.69
N ILE A 524 114.76 -87.22 56.76
CA ILE A 524 114.91 -87.85 55.43
C ILE A 524 114.64 -86.79 54.38
N CYS A 525 115.70 -86.24 53.80
CA CYS A 525 115.58 -85.14 52.86
C CYS A 525 115.35 -85.65 51.43
N LYS A 526 114.30 -85.14 50.77
CA LYS A 526 113.87 -85.58 49.44
C LYS A 526 114.42 -84.71 48.31
N ASN A 527 114.53 -83.40 48.55
CA ASN A 527 114.99 -82.41 47.58
C ASN A 527 116.13 -81.58 48.19
N LYS A 528 117.13 -81.25 47.37
CA LYS A 528 118.37 -80.58 47.82
C LYS A 528 118.17 -79.14 48.34
N ALA A 529 117.05 -78.50 48.02
CA ALA A 529 116.73 -77.14 48.47
C ALA A 529 116.30 -77.06 49.95
N ASP A 530 115.84 -78.17 50.53
CA ASP A 530 115.33 -78.22 51.91
C ASP A 530 116.44 -78.57 52.95
N CYS A 531 117.68 -78.79 52.49
CA CYS A 531 118.81 -79.18 53.33
C CYS A 531 119.46 -77.98 54.07
N ILE A 532 118.86 -77.54 55.19
CA ILE A 532 119.54 -76.69 56.18
C ILE A 532 119.94 -77.58 57.38
N ARG A 533 121.25 -77.63 57.66
CA ARG A 533 121.87 -78.56 58.62
C ARG A 533 121.53 -78.21 60.08
N TYR A 534 121.09 -79.22 60.83
CA TYR A 534 120.94 -79.25 62.30
C TYR A 534 121.71 -80.46 62.86
#